data_AF-W9QQQ3-F1
#
_entry.id   AF-W9QQQ3-F1
#
_cell.length_a   1.000
_cell.length_b   1.000
_cell.length_c   1.000
_cell.angle_alpha   90.00
_cell.angle_beta   90.00
_cell.angle_gamma   90.00
#
_symmetry.space_group_name_H-M   'P 1'
#
loop_
_entity.id
_entity.type
_entity.pdbx_description
1 polymer ?
#
loop_
_entity_poly.entity_id
_entity_poly.type
_entity_poly.pdbx_seq_one_letter_code
_entity_poly.pdbx_strand_id
1 'polypeptide(L)'
;MGTVVYEGSYEGTPIAVKRILKSHHEMADQEIKNFEASAHHQNVVKYYGVEQDRDFIYLVLELCDCNLSDLIEMPSAASLNQYEYVSKDDHCNTISITSSEEHSELPKNILEDAELWDDNKRATPLLLKLIWNIVSAIEHLHKLGIVHRDVKPENVLIQKQSSSFHAKLSDMDISRRLRDNESALSNHFSRCGTTGWKAREWLLFECQTAAMDLFSLGCLIFYCITRGIHPFGDHDERNKNIKEENVKNMFLVQDFPEASHLISLLLQPVYWLRPEASEVLHHPLFWVAKKRLFFISDFIDRVSEDSILSKELESAASAILGTERIIIINVVLKWNKKVDTEIIRHISLSAKRDYKFNSIRDLLHLIQYILKHYVQLPKDIKILVGPLYEGLDDYFTRKFPTLLMTMYVVVCTHCKEGLLSEYFERNL
;
A
#
# COMPACT_ATOMS: atom_id res chain seq x y z
N MET A 1 24.80 10.03 -11.51
CA MET A 1 24.78 11.50 -11.34
C MET A 1 25.69 11.82 -10.16
N GLY A 2 26.48 12.89 -10.20
CA GLY A 2 27.43 13.26 -9.14
C GLY A 2 26.80 13.85 -7.88
N THR A 3 25.55 13.47 -7.58
CA THR A 3 24.79 13.93 -6.42
C THR A 3 25.13 13.05 -5.23
N VAL A 4 25.42 13.66 -4.08
CA VAL A 4 25.71 12.95 -2.82
C VAL A 4 24.91 13.59 -1.70
N VAL A 5 24.35 12.76 -0.83
CA VAL A 5 23.64 13.21 0.37
C VAL A 5 24.53 13.01 1.58
N TYR A 6 24.64 14.06 2.40
CA TYR A 6 25.42 14.07 3.63
C TYR A 6 24.49 14.33 4.81
N GLU A 7 24.83 13.80 5.98
CA GLU A 7 24.26 14.28 7.24
C GLU A 7 24.94 15.61 7.62
N GLY A 8 24.17 16.53 8.19
CA GLY A 8 24.67 17.82 8.65
C GLY A 8 23.85 18.39 9.81
N SER A 9 24.19 19.61 10.20
CA SER A 9 23.46 20.37 11.22
C SER A 9 23.26 21.81 10.79
N TYR A 10 22.04 22.34 10.93
CA TYR A 10 21.72 23.76 10.69
C TYR A 10 21.07 24.35 11.94
N GLU A 11 21.71 25.36 12.52
CA GLU A 11 21.28 25.98 13.80
C GLU A 11 21.04 24.96 14.94
N GLY A 12 21.86 23.90 15.00
CA GLY A 12 21.74 22.83 15.98
C GLY A 12 20.66 21.78 15.67
N THR A 13 19.92 21.94 14.57
CA THR A 13 18.94 20.95 14.08
C THR A 13 19.64 19.98 13.11
N PRO A 14 19.52 18.66 13.30
CA PRO A 14 20.00 17.67 12.33
C PRO A 14 19.29 17.81 10.98
N ILE A 15 20.05 17.75 9.88
CA ILE A 15 19.57 17.95 8.52
C ILE A 15 20.24 16.97 7.54
N ALA A 16 19.62 16.77 6.39
CA ALA A 16 20.25 16.15 5.23
C ALA A 16 20.70 17.24 4.24
N VAL A 17 21.92 17.13 3.73
CA VAL A 17 22.49 18.06 2.75
C VAL A 17 22.71 17.32 1.44
N LYS A 18 21.87 17.63 0.43
CA LYS A 18 22.00 17.08 -0.92
C LYS A 18 22.90 18.00 -1.76
N ARG A 19 24.10 17.52 -2.08
CA ARG A 19 25.10 18.25 -2.89
C ARG A 19 24.92 17.94 -4.37
N ILE A 20 24.74 18.98 -5.18
CA ILE A 20 24.51 18.92 -6.63
C ILE A 20 25.62 19.71 -7.33
N LEU A 21 26.16 19.18 -8.44
CA LEU A 21 27.13 19.91 -9.27
C LEU A 21 26.47 21.13 -9.92
N LYS A 22 27.13 22.29 -9.88
CA LYS A 22 26.60 23.56 -10.42
C LYS A 22 26.34 23.53 -11.92
N SER A 23 27.01 22.64 -12.66
CA SER A 23 26.70 22.36 -14.07
C SER A 23 25.25 21.89 -14.31
N HIS A 24 24.56 21.44 -13.26
CA HIS A 24 23.18 20.97 -13.28
C HIS A 24 22.18 21.96 -12.63
N HIS A 25 22.51 23.25 -12.57
CA HIS A 25 21.69 24.28 -11.91
C HIS A 25 20.21 24.28 -12.34
N GLU A 26 19.88 24.06 -13.61
CA GLU A 26 18.48 24.00 -14.08
C GLU A 26 17.66 22.90 -13.38
N MET A 27 18.28 21.75 -13.08
CA MET A 27 17.62 20.66 -12.35
C MET A 27 17.44 21.03 -10.88
N ALA A 28 18.45 21.64 -10.25
CA ALA A 28 18.36 22.10 -8.87
C ALA A 28 17.28 23.19 -8.71
N ASP A 29 17.20 24.17 -9.62
CA ASP A 29 16.17 25.22 -9.59
C ASP A 29 14.76 24.64 -9.73
N GLN A 30 14.60 23.61 -10.56
CA GLN A 30 13.32 22.92 -10.72
C GLN A 30 12.95 22.11 -9.47
N GLU A 31 13.93 21.43 -8.86
CA GLU A 31 13.75 20.68 -7.62
C GLU A 31 13.32 21.62 -6.47
N ILE A 32 14.02 22.75 -6.28
CA ILE A 32 13.69 23.77 -5.29
C ILE A 32 12.25 24.28 -5.46
N LYS A 33 11.87 24.68 -6.68
CA LYS A 33 10.50 25.16 -6.96
C LYS A 33 9.44 24.13 -6.62
N ASN A 34 9.71 22.85 -6.87
CA ASN A 34 8.78 21.79 -6.56
C ASN A 34 8.64 21.61 -5.04
N PHE A 35 9.75 21.57 -4.31
CA PHE A 35 9.74 21.51 -2.85
C PHE A 35 9.04 22.70 -2.20
N GLU A 36 9.30 23.92 -2.66
CA GLU A 36 8.63 25.13 -2.16
C GLU A 36 7.11 25.08 -2.34
N ALA A 37 6.64 24.57 -3.48
CA ALA A 37 5.21 24.43 -3.71
C ALA A 37 4.55 23.34 -2.85
N SER A 38 5.28 22.27 -2.51
CA SER A 38 4.77 21.16 -1.70
C SER A 38 5.14 21.24 -0.21
N ALA A 39 5.75 22.34 0.25
CA ALA A 39 6.38 22.45 1.56
C ALA A 39 5.44 22.24 2.77
N HIS A 40 4.13 22.37 2.56
CA HIS A 40 3.13 22.29 3.62
C HIS A 40 2.61 20.87 3.88
N HIS A 41 2.99 19.88 3.07
CA HIS A 41 2.47 18.53 3.20
C HIS A 41 3.34 17.66 4.12
N GLN A 42 2.72 17.07 5.15
CA GLN A 42 3.43 16.28 6.17
C GLN A 42 4.16 15.04 5.60
N ASN A 43 3.73 14.52 4.44
CA ASN A 43 4.30 13.35 3.80
C ASN A 43 5.22 13.67 2.61
N VAL A 44 5.63 14.93 2.44
CA VAL A 44 6.71 15.31 1.53
C VAL A 44 7.89 15.77 2.39
N VAL A 45 9.11 15.40 2.01
CA VAL A 45 10.33 15.81 2.74
C VAL A 45 10.39 17.32 2.80
N LYS A 46 10.62 17.85 4.00
CA LYS A 46 10.68 19.30 4.19
C LYS A 46 11.99 19.86 3.62
N TYR A 47 11.87 20.92 2.82
CA TYR A 47 12.96 21.74 2.35
C TYR A 47 13.16 22.94 3.27
N TYR A 48 14.40 23.18 3.71
CA TYR A 48 14.76 24.28 4.60
C TYR A 48 15.43 25.43 3.87
N GLY A 49 16.18 25.17 2.79
CA GLY A 49 16.90 26.21 2.07
C GLY A 49 17.97 25.66 1.14
N VAL A 50 18.68 26.58 0.49
CA VAL A 50 19.76 26.28 -0.44
C VAL A 50 20.98 27.15 -0.14
N GLU A 51 22.14 26.53 -0.16
CA GLU A 51 23.44 27.19 -0.13
C GLU A 51 24.23 26.86 -1.41
N GLN A 52 25.21 27.68 -1.77
CA GLN A 52 26.03 27.43 -2.96
C GLN A 52 27.45 27.95 -2.78
N ASP A 53 28.39 27.24 -3.42
CA ASP A 53 29.77 27.68 -3.55
C ASP A 53 30.16 27.83 -5.04
N ARG A 54 31.47 27.78 -5.32
CA ARG A 54 32.00 27.88 -6.68
C ARG A 54 31.56 26.72 -7.57
N ASP A 55 31.50 25.51 -7.03
CA ASP A 55 31.42 24.26 -7.79
C ASP A 55 30.11 23.50 -7.54
N PHE A 56 29.43 23.76 -6.41
CA PHE A 56 28.27 23.00 -5.95
C PHE A 56 27.10 23.87 -5.46
N ILE A 57 25.92 23.27 -5.53
CA ILE A 57 24.66 23.70 -4.91
C ILE A 57 24.33 22.69 -3.80
N TYR A 58 23.92 23.17 -2.63
CA TYR A 58 23.62 22.37 -1.45
C TYR A 58 22.17 22.59 -1.04
N LEU A 59 21.32 21.59 -1.23
CA LEU A 59 19.94 21.64 -0.74
C LEU A 59 19.90 21.14 0.70
N VAL A 60 19.29 21.93 1.58
CA VAL A 60 19.11 21.61 2.98
C VAL A 60 17.71 21.03 3.19
N LEU A 61 17.66 19.76 3.58
CA LEU A 61 16.45 18.95 3.67
C LEU A 61 16.27 18.37 5.08
N GLU A 62 15.06 17.94 5.39
CA GLU A 62 14.76 17.15 6.58
C GLU A 62 15.56 15.86 6.63
N LEU A 63 16.25 15.63 7.75
CA LEU A 63 16.91 14.36 8.01
C LEU A 63 15.86 13.31 8.39
N CYS A 64 15.92 12.16 7.73
CA CYS A 64 15.10 10.98 8.02
C CYS A 64 16.01 9.81 8.41
N ASP A 65 15.45 8.81 9.12
CA ASP A 65 16.25 7.74 9.73
C ASP A 65 16.76 6.71 8.72
N CYS A 66 15.95 6.39 7.70
CA CYS A 66 16.31 5.47 6.61
C CYS A 66 15.37 5.65 5.41
N ASN A 67 15.64 4.96 4.30
CA ASN A 67 14.67 4.84 3.20
C ASN A 67 13.80 3.56 3.36
N LEU A 68 12.70 3.49 2.63
CA LEU A 68 11.74 2.38 2.71
C LEU A 68 12.34 1.05 2.22
N SER A 69 13.31 1.09 1.30
CA SER A 69 14.02 -0.12 0.87
C SER A 69 14.78 -0.73 2.05
N ASP A 70 15.58 0.09 2.74
CA ASP A 70 16.34 -0.34 3.91
C ASP A 70 15.40 -0.92 4.98
N LEU A 71 14.29 -0.23 5.27
CA LEU A 71 13.29 -0.67 6.25
C LEU A 71 12.67 -2.05 5.89
N ILE A 72 12.45 -2.34 4.60
CA ILE A 72 11.83 -3.59 4.16
C ILE A 72 12.83 -4.75 4.05
N GLU A 73 14.03 -4.49 3.54
CA GLU A 73 15.05 -5.51 3.26
C GLU A 73 15.87 -5.87 4.51
N MET A 74 15.74 -5.10 5.59
CA MET A 74 16.40 -5.42 6.84
C MET A 74 15.99 -6.80 7.38
N PRO A 75 16.95 -7.63 7.81
CA PRO A 75 16.63 -8.89 8.44
C PRO A 75 15.88 -8.63 9.74
N SER A 76 14.62 -9.06 9.83
CA SER A 76 13.90 -9.06 11.10
C SER A 76 14.70 -9.87 12.13
N ALA A 77 14.65 -9.48 13.41
CA ALA A 77 15.36 -10.20 14.48
C ALA A 77 15.04 -11.72 14.50
N ALA A 78 13.88 -12.13 13.98
CA ALA A 78 13.48 -13.53 13.80
C ALA A 78 14.24 -14.28 12.68
N SER A 79 14.79 -13.57 11.70
CA SER A 79 15.50 -14.12 10.53
C SER A 79 16.96 -14.46 10.81
N LEU A 80 17.54 -13.90 11.87
CA LEU A 80 18.95 -14.15 12.25
C LEU A 80 19.19 -15.53 12.86
N ASN A 81 18.14 -16.29 13.20
CA ASN A 81 18.23 -17.64 13.73
C ASN A 81 18.24 -18.76 12.67
N GLN A 82 18.30 -18.43 11.37
CA GLN A 82 18.20 -19.44 10.29
C GLN A 82 19.39 -19.54 9.33
N TYR A 83 20.49 -18.80 9.57
CA TYR A 83 21.70 -18.91 8.73
C TYR A 83 22.95 -19.17 9.57
N GLU A 84 23.00 -20.31 10.26
CA GLU A 84 24.29 -20.95 10.59
C GLU A 84 24.84 -21.58 9.30
N TYR A 85 25.70 -20.84 8.61
CA TYR A 85 26.54 -21.36 7.53
C TYR A 85 27.58 -22.32 8.13
N VAL A 86 27.35 -23.63 7.96
CA VAL A 86 28.39 -24.65 8.18
C VAL A 86 29.46 -24.47 7.10
N SER A 87 30.58 -23.86 7.45
CA SER A 87 31.76 -23.78 6.60
C SER A 87 32.71 -24.90 6.96
N LYS A 88 32.94 -25.83 6.02
CA LYS A 88 34.00 -26.84 6.08
C LYS A 88 35.30 -26.28 5.50
N ASP A 89 36.36 -26.47 6.28
CA ASP A 89 37.77 -26.72 5.94
C ASP A 89 38.64 -25.65 5.24
N ASP A 90 39.70 -25.32 6.00
CA ASP A 90 41.13 -25.34 5.67
C ASP A 90 41.84 -24.22 4.89
N HIS A 91 42.74 -23.58 5.64
CA HIS A 91 44.11 -23.20 5.28
C HIS A 91 44.34 -22.16 4.16
N CYS A 92 44.49 -20.89 4.56
CA CYS A 92 45.63 -20.06 4.13
C CYS A 92 45.83 -18.87 5.07
N ASN A 93 47.04 -18.77 5.64
CA ASN A 93 47.53 -17.56 6.30
C ASN A 93 47.85 -16.47 5.25
N THR A 94 47.75 -15.22 5.71
CA THR A 94 48.49 -14.02 5.27
C THR A 94 47.73 -12.95 4.43
N ILE A 95 47.83 -11.72 4.98
CA ILE A 95 47.66 -10.35 4.43
C ILE A 95 46.26 -9.74 4.54
N SER A 96 46.04 -9.06 5.67
CA SER A 96 44.99 -8.04 5.85
C SER A 96 45.38 -6.76 5.11
N ILE A 97 44.72 -6.50 3.98
CA ILE A 97 44.65 -5.15 3.39
C ILE A 97 43.31 -4.58 3.85
N THR A 98 43.35 -3.65 4.80
CA THR A 98 42.17 -2.87 5.19
C THR A 98 41.98 -1.73 4.20
N SER A 99 41.17 -1.95 3.17
CA SER A 99 40.39 -0.86 2.57
C SER A 99 39.18 -0.66 3.47
N SER A 100 39.22 0.41 4.26
CA SER A 100 38.09 0.91 5.04
C SER A 100 36.96 1.34 4.10
N GLU A 101 36.09 0.41 3.75
CA GLU A 101 34.73 0.71 3.32
C GLU A 101 33.87 0.76 4.58
N GLU A 102 33.59 1.98 5.04
CA GLU A 102 32.57 2.26 6.05
C GLU A 102 31.21 1.83 5.47
N HIS A 103 30.86 0.57 5.64
CA HIS A 103 29.46 0.19 5.67
C HIS A 103 28.87 0.88 6.91
N SER A 104 28.15 1.97 6.67
CA SER A 104 27.20 2.56 7.59
C SER A 104 26.41 1.43 8.26
N GLU A 105 26.74 1.14 9.51
CA GLU A 105 25.89 0.32 10.35
C GLU A 105 24.63 1.14 10.58
N LEU A 106 23.61 0.94 9.72
CA LEU A 106 22.24 1.40 9.96
C LEU A 106 21.95 1.18 11.45
N PRO A 107 21.54 2.20 12.22
CA PRO A 107 21.41 2.05 13.66
C PRO A 107 20.32 1.00 13.95
N LYS A 108 20.76 -0.24 14.24
CA LYS A 108 19.89 -1.38 14.55
C LYS A 108 18.81 -1.03 15.59
N ASN A 109 19.10 -0.06 16.46
CA ASN A 109 18.23 0.43 17.53
C ASN A 109 16.99 1.21 17.08
N ILE A 110 16.94 1.77 15.86
CA ILE A 110 15.77 2.58 15.43
C ILE A 110 14.60 1.67 15.06
N LEU A 111 14.85 0.46 14.58
CA LEU A 111 13.89 -0.28 13.76
C LEU A 111 13.39 -1.58 14.41
N GLU A 112 13.87 -1.94 15.61
CA GLU A 112 13.35 -3.08 16.39
C GLU A 112 11.86 -2.96 16.72
N ASP A 113 11.32 -1.73 16.79
CA ASP A 113 9.91 -1.46 17.09
C ASP A 113 9.00 -1.47 15.84
N ALA A 114 9.55 -1.61 14.63
CA ALA A 114 8.79 -1.51 13.39
C ALA A 114 8.19 -2.87 12.98
N GLU A 115 7.12 -3.29 13.64
CA GLU A 115 6.35 -4.48 13.24
C GLU A 115 5.54 -4.20 11.97
N LEU A 116 6.13 -4.43 10.80
CA LEU A 116 5.48 -4.21 9.49
C LEU A 116 4.62 -5.40 9.03
N TRP A 117 4.92 -6.59 9.52
CA TRP A 117 4.14 -7.79 9.26
C TRP A 117 3.86 -8.57 10.54
N ASP A 118 2.68 -9.18 10.61
CA ASP A 118 2.30 -10.04 11.74
C ASP A 118 2.90 -11.46 11.62
N ASP A 119 2.65 -12.30 12.63
CA ASP A 119 3.07 -13.70 12.68
C ASP A 119 2.56 -14.54 11.49
N ASN A 120 1.41 -14.15 10.92
CA ASN A 120 0.80 -14.80 9.75
C ASN A 120 1.33 -14.21 8.43
N LYS A 121 2.35 -13.38 8.50
CA LYS A 121 2.99 -12.67 7.40
C LYS A 121 2.10 -11.66 6.67
N ARG A 122 1.02 -11.20 7.29
CA ARG A 122 0.14 -10.17 6.72
C ARG A 122 0.66 -8.78 7.07
N ALA A 123 0.32 -7.79 6.23
CA ALA A 123 0.65 -6.39 6.49
C ALA A 123 -0.01 -5.90 7.78
N THR A 124 0.75 -5.26 8.66
CA THR A 124 0.21 -4.65 9.89
C THR A 124 -0.44 -3.28 9.60
N PRO A 125 -1.22 -2.73 10.55
CA PRO A 125 -1.71 -1.36 10.45
C PRO A 125 -0.60 -0.32 10.24
N LEU A 126 0.61 -0.57 10.77
CA LEU A 126 1.77 0.30 10.57
C LEU A 126 2.19 0.33 9.10
N LEU A 127 2.36 -0.83 8.46
CA LEU A 127 2.73 -0.90 7.05
C LEU A 127 1.67 -0.24 6.16
N LEU A 128 0.39 -0.48 6.43
CA LEU A 128 -0.71 0.16 5.69
C LEU A 128 -0.74 1.68 5.90
N LYS A 129 -0.42 2.17 7.11
CA LYS A 129 -0.26 3.61 7.39
C LYS A 129 0.89 4.22 6.58
N LEU A 130 2.04 3.56 6.52
CA LEU A 130 3.19 4.04 5.73
C LEU A 130 2.85 4.09 4.24
N ILE A 131 2.21 3.05 3.71
CA ILE A 131 1.71 3.06 2.32
C ILE A 131 0.74 4.23 2.12
N TRP A 132 -0.23 4.42 3.02
CA TRP A 132 -1.18 5.53 2.93
C TRP A 132 -0.50 6.90 2.94
N ASN A 133 0.56 7.09 3.75
CA ASN A 133 1.37 8.31 3.75
C ASN A 133 2.00 8.60 2.38
N ILE A 134 2.48 7.55 1.69
CA ILE A 134 3.05 7.68 0.33
C ILE A 134 1.96 8.09 -0.66
N VAL A 135 0.79 7.43 -0.63
CA VAL A 135 -0.34 7.80 -1.51
C VAL A 135 -0.76 9.26 -1.25
N SER A 136 -0.80 9.67 0.01
CA SER A 136 -1.16 11.04 0.41
C SER A 136 -0.19 12.08 -0.15
N ALA A 137 1.12 11.78 -0.12
CA ALA A 137 2.13 12.63 -0.74
C ALA A 137 1.93 12.75 -2.27
N ILE A 138 1.70 11.62 -2.95
CA ILE A 138 1.46 11.59 -4.40
C ILE A 138 0.20 12.39 -4.76
N GLU A 139 -0.88 12.22 -4.01
CA GLU A 139 -2.14 12.95 -4.20
C GLU A 139 -1.95 14.45 -4.07
N HIS A 140 -1.19 14.89 -3.06
CA HIS A 140 -0.85 16.28 -2.87
C HIS A 140 -0.03 16.85 -4.04
N LEU A 141 0.98 16.12 -4.51
CA LEU A 141 1.77 16.55 -5.67
C LEU A 141 0.91 16.65 -6.93
N HIS A 142 0.04 15.67 -7.17
CA HIS A 142 -0.84 15.64 -8.33
C HIS A 142 -1.83 16.81 -8.33
N LYS A 143 -2.36 17.20 -7.16
CA LYS A 143 -3.18 18.42 -7.01
C LYS A 143 -2.44 19.70 -7.36
N LEU A 144 -1.12 19.75 -7.14
CA LEU A 144 -0.25 20.86 -7.55
C LEU A 144 0.19 20.77 -9.02
N GLY A 145 -0.30 19.77 -9.76
CA GLY A 145 0.14 19.48 -11.13
C GLY A 145 1.56 18.93 -11.22
N ILE A 146 2.17 18.50 -10.11
CA ILE A 146 3.53 17.95 -10.07
C ILE A 146 3.46 16.42 -10.24
N VAL A 147 4.10 15.90 -11.28
CA VAL A 147 4.32 14.45 -11.45
C VAL A 147 5.73 14.11 -10.95
N HIS A 148 5.84 13.12 -10.05
CA HIS A 148 7.09 12.78 -9.38
C HIS A 148 8.08 12.05 -10.28
N ARG A 149 7.60 11.06 -11.04
CA ARG A 149 8.34 10.34 -12.09
C ARG A 149 9.46 9.38 -11.63
N ASP A 150 9.66 9.22 -10.32
CA ASP A 150 10.62 8.27 -9.72
C ASP A 150 10.12 7.71 -8.38
N VAL A 151 8.85 7.35 -8.32
CA VAL A 151 8.29 6.69 -7.12
C VAL A 151 8.89 5.29 -7.01
N LYS A 152 9.67 5.04 -5.95
CA LYS A 152 10.32 3.76 -5.63
C LYS A 152 10.71 3.74 -4.13
N PRO A 153 10.98 2.57 -3.55
CA PRO A 153 11.31 2.46 -2.12
C PRO A 153 12.47 3.35 -1.67
N GLU A 154 13.49 3.52 -2.50
CA GLU A 154 14.69 4.31 -2.18
C GLU A 154 14.40 5.82 -2.06
N ASN A 155 13.34 6.30 -2.72
CA ASN A 155 12.93 7.71 -2.68
C ASN A 155 11.83 7.97 -1.63
N VAL A 156 11.41 6.95 -0.89
CA VAL A 156 10.51 7.11 0.26
C VAL A 156 11.34 7.05 1.52
N LEU A 157 11.40 8.16 2.26
CA LEU A 157 12.13 8.24 3.52
C LEU A 157 11.22 7.93 4.70
N ILE A 158 11.79 7.34 5.75
CA ILE A 158 11.11 6.94 6.97
C ILE A 158 11.62 7.78 8.12
N GLN A 159 10.67 8.37 8.85
CA GLN A 159 10.94 9.14 10.05
C GLN A 159 10.30 8.45 11.26
N LYS A 160 11.10 8.15 12.29
CA LYS A 160 10.67 7.66 13.60
C LYS A 160 10.59 8.83 14.57
N GLN A 161 9.39 9.11 15.04
CA GLN A 161 9.15 10.06 16.13
C GLN A 161 8.63 9.30 17.34
N SER A 162 9.48 9.12 18.35
CA SER A 162 9.20 8.29 19.52
C SER A 162 8.75 6.87 19.12
N SER A 163 7.45 6.57 19.18
CA SER A 163 6.86 5.26 18.84
C SER A 163 6.04 5.28 17.54
N SER A 164 6.12 6.35 16.74
CA SER A 164 5.35 6.50 15.51
C SER A 164 6.27 6.65 14.30
N PHE A 165 5.98 5.88 13.24
CA PHE A 165 6.67 6.01 11.97
C PHE A 165 5.81 6.76 10.95
N HIS A 166 6.47 7.54 10.11
CA HIS A 166 5.86 8.26 9.00
C HIS A 166 6.71 8.09 7.74
N ALA A 167 6.04 7.86 6.61
CA ALA A 167 6.70 7.87 5.31
C ALA A 167 6.63 9.28 4.68
N LYS A 168 7.72 9.70 4.05
CA LYS A 168 7.83 10.96 3.31
C LYS A 168 8.42 10.73 1.93
N LEU A 169 7.76 11.27 0.92
CA LEU A 169 8.25 11.23 -0.45
C LEU A 169 9.35 12.28 -0.63
N SER A 170 10.44 11.88 -1.29
CA SER A 170 11.68 12.64 -1.45
C SER A 170 12.17 12.59 -2.90
N ASP A 171 13.24 13.32 -3.19
CA ASP A 171 13.93 13.32 -4.48
C ASP A 171 13.07 13.82 -5.66
N MET A 172 12.93 15.15 -5.76
CA MET A 172 12.14 15.80 -6.79
C MET A 172 12.98 16.23 -8.01
N ASP A 173 14.21 15.70 -8.15
CA ASP A 173 15.19 16.02 -9.21
C ASP A 173 14.62 15.91 -10.61
N ILE A 174 13.78 14.89 -10.83
CA ILE A 174 13.21 14.61 -12.15
C ILE A 174 11.72 14.90 -12.22
N SER A 175 11.14 15.45 -11.15
CA SER A 175 9.73 15.85 -11.07
C SER A 175 9.44 16.95 -12.08
N ARG A 176 8.25 16.93 -12.65
CA ARG A 176 7.84 17.93 -13.64
C ARG A 176 6.41 18.38 -13.42
N ARG A 177 6.18 19.68 -13.57
CA ARG A 177 4.83 20.26 -13.57
C ARG A 177 4.16 20.08 -14.92
N LEU A 178 2.92 19.60 -14.90
CA LEU A 178 1.98 19.72 -16.01
C LEU A 178 1.72 21.21 -16.25
N ARG A 179 1.57 21.63 -17.51
CA ARG A 179 1.20 23.01 -17.82
C ARG A 179 -0.29 23.21 -17.51
N ASP A 180 -0.68 24.45 -17.23
CA ASP A 180 -2.09 24.78 -17.00
C ASP A 180 -2.96 24.29 -18.16
N ASN A 181 -3.98 23.47 -17.84
CA ASN A 181 -4.90 22.79 -18.77
C ASN A 181 -4.34 21.61 -19.59
N GLU A 182 -3.12 21.12 -19.33
CA GLU A 182 -2.58 19.91 -19.96
C GLU A 182 -2.66 18.69 -19.03
N SER A 183 -3.23 17.58 -19.51
CA SER A 183 -3.26 16.29 -18.78
C SER A 183 -2.03 15.41 -19.04
N ALA A 184 -1.15 15.84 -19.94
CA ALA A 184 0.08 15.15 -20.33
C ALA A 184 1.23 16.13 -20.51
N LEU A 185 2.46 15.68 -20.23
CA LEU A 185 3.67 16.45 -20.48
C LEU A 185 3.95 16.52 -21.99
N SER A 186 4.40 17.69 -22.46
CA SER A 186 4.80 17.90 -23.86
C SER A 186 5.87 16.92 -24.35
N ASN A 187 5.85 16.62 -25.65
CA ASN A 187 6.61 15.61 -26.43
C ASN A 187 8.16 15.55 -26.28
N HIS A 188 8.77 16.29 -25.35
CA HIS A 188 10.16 16.08 -24.96
C HIS A 188 10.26 14.92 -23.96
N PHE A 189 10.29 13.70 -24.48
CA PHE A 189 10.48 12.47 -23.71
C PHE A 189 11.89 12.43 -23.09
N SER A 190 12.03 12.87 -21.85
CA SER A 190 13.28 12.69 -21.11
C SER A 190 13.44 11.23 -20.66
N ARG A 191 14.62 10.63 -20.90
CA ARG A 191 14.93 9.21 -20.57
C ARG A 191 15.18 8.96 -19.07
N CYS A 192 14.64 9.78 -18.18
CA CYS A 192 14.86 9.73 -16.73
C CYS A 192 14.04 8.64 -16.03
N GLY A 193 14.20 8.53 -14.70
CA GLY A 193 13.57 7.54 -13.82
C GLY A 193 14.37 6.25 -13.69
N THR A 194 14.00 5.43 -12.70
CA THR A 194 14.71 4.19 -12.33
C THR A 194 14.19 2.99 -13.12
N THR A 195 15.11 2.16 -13.64
CA THR A 195 14.77 0.92 -14.36
C THR A 195 13.96 -0.02 -13.45
N GLY A 196 12.97 -0.71 -14.03
CA GLY A 196 12.10 -1.62 -13.31
C GLY A 196 10.89 -0.98 -12.65
N TRP A 197 10.90 0.33 -12.40
CA TRP A 197 9.81 1.07 -11.75
C TRP A 197 8.98 1.93 -12.71
N LYS A 198 9.43 2.08 -13.97
CA LYS A 198 8.77 2.90 -14.99
C LYS A 198 7.53 2.23 -15.54
N ALA A 199 6.48 3.03 -15.72
CA ALA A 199 5.26 2.60 -16.40
C ALA A 199 5.50 2.20 -17.85
N ARG A 200 4.61 1.38 -18.40
CA ARG A 200 4.68 0.85 -19.77
C ARG A 200 4.72 1.97 -20.82
N GLU A 201 3.80 2.92 -20.74
CA GLU A 201 3.69 4.07 -21.64
C GLU A 201 4.95 4.95 -21.62
N TRP A 202 5.65 4.99 -20.47
CA TRP A 202 6.95 5.65 -20.36
C TRP A 202 8.01 4.89 -21.16
N LEU A 203 8.11 3.58 -20.93
CA LEU A 203 9.09 2.71 -21.59
C LEU A 203 8.91 2.64 -23.11
N LEU A 204 7.68 2.87 -23.59
CA LEU A 204 7.30 2.89 -25.00
C LEU A 204 7.36 4.29 -25.64
N PHE A 205 7.69 5.33 -24.86
CA PHE A 205 7.72 6.73 -25.33
C PHE A 205 6.38 7.20 -25.92
N GLU A 206 5.27 6.80 -25.31
CA GLU A 206 3.92 7.12 -25.79
C GLU A 206 3.41 8.45 -25.21
N CYS A 207 3.11 8.48 -23.90
CA CYS A 207 2.63 9.65 -23.19
C CYS A 207 3.20 9.71 -21.78
N GLN A 208 3.25 10.91 -21.19
CA GLN A 208 3.70 11.10 -19.83
C GLN A 208 2.65 11.84 -19.00
N THR A 209 1.99 11.14 -18.09
CA THR A 209 0.88 11.64 -17.26
C THR A 209 1.11 11.32 -15.78
N ALA A 210 0.28 11.87 -14.89
CA ALA A 210 0.28 11.53 -13.47
C ALA A 210 0.09 10.01 -13.21
N ALA A 211 -0.61 9.30 -14.10
CA ALA A 211 -0.85 7.86 -14.04
C ALA A 211 0.42 6.99 -13.99
N MET A 212 1.57 7.53 -14.41
CA MET A 212 2.85 6.83 -14.31
C MET A 212 3.29 6.65 -12.86
N ASP A 213 3.07 7.65 -12.01
CA ASP A 213 3.34 7.56 -10.57
C ASP A 213 2.44 6.49 -9.93
N LEU A 214 1.21 6.32 -10.43
CA LEU A 214 0.26 5.32 -9.93
C LEU A 214 0.69 3.89 -10.31
N PHE A 215 1.28 3.70 -11.49
CA PHE A 215 1.90 2.42 -11.83
C PHE A 215 3.07 2.09 -10.90
N SER A 216 3.97 3.06 -10.70
CA SER A 216 5.13 2.89 -9.81
C SER A 216 4.68 2.65 -8.36
N LEU A 217 3.61 3.32 -7.92
CA LEU A 217 2.95 3.07 -6.64
C LEU A 217 2.40 1.64 -6.55
N GLY A 218 1.78 1.11 -7.61
CA GLY A 218 1.32 -0.28 -7.65
C GLY A 218 2.47 -1.28 -7.43
N CYS A 219 3.63 -1.03 -8.06
CA CYS A 219 4.84 -1.82 -7.84
C CYS A 219 5.34 -1.70 -6.40
N LEU A 220 5.33 -0.48 -5.84
CA LEU A 220 5.78 -0.20 -4.48
C LEU A 220 4.88 -0.87 -3.42
N ILE A 221 3.56 -0.79 -3.58
CA ILE A 221 2.60 -1.45 -2.68
C ILE A 221 2.83 -2.97 -2.69
N PHE A 222 3.01 -3.55 -3.89
CA PHE A 222 3.33 -4.96 -4.01
C PHE A 222 4.66 -5.30 -3.30
N TYR A 223 5.71 -4.50 -3.51
CA TYR A 223 7.02 -4.65 -2.86
C TYR A 223 6.92 -4.62 -1.33
N CYS A 224 6.15 -3.68 -0.77
CA CYS A 224 5.87 -3.60 0.66
C CYS A 224 5.17 -4.85 1.19
N ILE A 225 4.10 -5.28 0.54
CA ILE A 225 3.28 -6.41 1.02
C ILE A 225 4.04 -7.73 0.91
N THR A 226 4.87 -7.88 -0.12
CA THR A 226 5.61 -9.11 -0.42
C THR A 226 7.05 -9.12 0.07
N ARG A 227 7.44 -8.13 0.88
CA ARG A 227 8.75 -8.07 1.57
C ARG A 227 9.93 -8.04 0.59
N GLY A 228 9.86 -7.15 -0.38
CA GLY A 228 10.95 -6.92 -1.31
C GLY A 228 10.78 -7.53 -2.71
N ILE A 229 9.72 -8.30 -2.95
CA ILE A 229 9.49 -8.92 -4.26
C ILE A 229 8.85 -7.89 -5.20
N HIS A 230 9.27 -7.89 -6.47
CA HIS A 230 8.68 -7.01 -7.49
C HIS A 230 7.62 -7.77 -8.32
N PRO A 231 6.50 -7.14 -8.72
CA PRO A 231 5.44 -7.83 -9.46
C PRO A 231 5.89 -8.35 -10.84
N PHE A 232 6.87 -7.68 -11.45
CA PHE A 232 7.42 -8.01 -12.78
C PHE A 232 8.72 -8.83 -12.74
N GLY A 233 9.00 -9.52 -11.63
CA GLY A 233 10.15 -10.43 -11.51
C GLY A 233 11.49 -9.74 -11.22
N ASP A 234 12.57 -10.43 -11.57
CA ASP A 234 13.94 -10.03 -11.25
C ASP A 234 14.39 -8.79 -12.02
N HIS A 235 15.29 -8.03 -11.42
CA HIS A 235 15.70 -6.69 -11.86
C HIS A 235 15.97 -6.59 -13.38
N ASP A 236 16.72 -7.55 -13.92
CA ASP A 236 17.15 -7.53 -15.33
C ASP A 236 16.01 -7.77 -16.33
N GLU A 237 14.93 -8.43 -15.90
CA GLU A 237 13.79 -8.76 -16.74
C GLU A 237 12.60 -7.79 -16.57
N ARG A 238 12.56 -7.00 -15.49
CA ARG A 238 11.41 -6.14 -15.14
C ARG A 238 10.93 -5.28 -16.31
N ASN A 239 11.83 -4.51 -16.94
CA ASN A 239 11.45 -3.64 -18.04
C ASN A 239 10.89 -4.40 -19.25
N LYS A 240 11.38 -5.62 -19.51
CA LYS A 240 10.85 -6.48 -20.57
C LYS A 240 9.44 -6.94 -20.19
N ASN A 241 9.30 -7.48 -18.99
CA ASN A 241 8.02 -7.96 -18.47
C ASN A 241 6.96 -6.85 -18.42
N ILE A 242 7.31 -5.62 -18.05
CA ILE A 242 6.39 -4.47 -18.07
C ILE A 242 5.92 -4.14 -19.49
N LYS A 243 6.83 -4.12 -20.46
CA LYS A 243 6.51 -3.86 -21.87
C LYS A 243 5.63 -4.96 -22.49
N GLU A 244 5.87 -6.21 -22.08
CA GLU A 244 5.13 -7.39 -22.53
C GLU A 244 3.88 -7.70 -21.69
N GLU A 245 3.53 -6.82 -20.73
CA GLU A 245 2.35 -6.98 -19.86
C GLU A 245 2.35 -8.30 -19.05
N ASN A 246 3.55 -8.77 -18.71
CA ASN A 246 3.80 -10.05 -18.06
C ASN A 246 4.01 -9.88 -16.55
N VAL A 247 2.92 -9.79 -15.80
CA VAL A 247 2.96 -9.73 -14.33
C VAL A 247 3.29 -11.12 -13.78
N LYS A 248 4.51 -11.30 -13.27
CA LYS A 248 5.05 -12.61 -12.84
C LYS A 248 4.52 -13.06 -11.49
N ASN A 249 4.52 -12.15 -10.51
CA ASN A 249 4.42 -12.52 -9.09
C ASN A 249 3.05 -12.20 -8.47
N MET A 250 2.02 -11.90 -9.29
CA MET A 250 0.70 -11.48 -8.80
C MET A 250 0.03 -12.48 -7.85
N PHE A 251 0.37 -13.77 -7.99
CA PHE A 251 -0.15 -14.83 -7.13
C PHE A 251 0.20 -14.65 -5.64
N LEU A 252 1.27 -13.92 -5.31
CA LEU A 252 1.71 -13.70 -3.93
C LEU A 252 0.76 -12.85 -3.09
N VAL A 253 -0.15 -12.11 -3.71
CA VAL A 253 -1.11 -11.24 -3.02
C VAL A 253 -2.56 -11.73 -3.14
N GLN A 254 -2.81 -12.89 -3.75
CA GLN A 254 -4.17 -13.40 -3.99
C GLN A 254 -4.97 -13.67 -2.70
N ASP A 255 -4.29 -14.09 -1.63
CA ASP A 255 -4.91 -14.31 -0.31
C ASP A 255 -5.13 -13.01 0.49
N PHE A 256 -4.86 -11.87 -0.15
CA PHE A 256 -5.17 -10.53 0.36
C PHE A 256 -6.02 -9.76 -0.68
N PRO A 257 -7.33 -10.01 -0.73
CA PRO A 257 -8.20 -9.52 -1.81
C PRO A 257 -8.17 -7.99 -1.99
N GLU A 258 -8.12 -7.22 -0.90
CA GLU A 258 -8.03 -5.76 -0.96
C GLU A 258 -6.74 -5.31 -1.66
N ALA A 259 -5.60 -5.89 -1.30
CA ALA A 259 -4.31 -5.58 -1.91
C ALA A 259 -4.25 -6.04 -3.37
N SER A 260 -4.66 -7.29 -3.63
CA SER A 260 -4.70 -7.84 -4.99
C SER A 260 -5.56 -6.98 -5.91
N HIS A 261 -6.72 -6.52 -5.44
CA HIS A 261 -7.61 -5.67 -6.23
C HIS A 261 -6.94 -4.32 -6.55
N LEU A 262 -6.45 -3.60 -5.53
CA LEU A 262 -5.84 -2.28 -5.73
C LEU A 262 -4.61 -2.33 -6.63
N ILE A 263 -3.71 -3.31 -6.40
CA ILE A 263 -2.51 -3.49 -7.22
C ILE A 263 -2.90 -3.81 -8.67
N SER A 264 -3.94 -4.63 -8.89
CA SER A 264 -4.43 -4.93 -10.25
C SER A 264 -4.93 -3.68 -10.99
N LEU A 265 -5.55 -2.73 -10.28
CA LEU A 265 -5.99 -1.47 -10.84
C LEU A 265 -4.81 -0.53 -11.15
N LEU A 266 -3.82 -0.46 -10.26
CA LEU A 266 -2.65 0.39 -10.45
C LEU A 266 -1.70 -0.13 -11.55
N LEU A 267 -1.63 -1.44 -11.73
CA LEU A 267 -0.77 -2.08 -12.75
C LEU A 267 -1.46 -2.25 -14.12
N GLN A 268 -2.60 -1.60 -14.36
CA GLN A 268 -3.27 -1.64 -15.67
C GLN A 268 -2.30 -1.15 -16.78
N PRO A 269 -2.17 -1.89 -17.89
CA PRO A 269 -1.34 -1.48 -19.03
C PRO A 269 -1.80 -0.16 -19.63
N VAL A 270 -3.11 0.07 -19.63
CA VAL A 270 -3.74 1.28 -20.15
C VAL A 270 -3.78 2.34 -19.04
N TYR A 271 -3.06 3.44 -19.23
CA TYR A 271 -2.81 4.42 -18.17
C TYR A 271 -4.08 5.11 -17.64
N TRP A 272 -5.09 5.36 -18.49
CA TRP A 272 -6.33 6.03 -18.08
C TRP A 272 -7.34 5.10 -17.39
N LEU A 273 -7.04 3.81 -17.27
CA LEU A 273 -7.82 2.87 -16.44
C LEU A 273 -7.29 2.79 -15.01
N ARG A 274 -6.14 3.41 -14.73
CA ARG A 274 -5.60 3.47 -13.36
C ARG A 274 -6.39 4.51 -12.55
N PRO A 275 -6.71 4.22 -11.29
CA PRO A 275 -7.39 5.17 -10.41
C PRO A 275 -6.47 6.36 -10.12
N GLU A 276 -7.06 7.52 -9.84
CA GLU A 276 -6.35 8.68 -9.31
C GLU A 276 -5.86 8.42 -7.88
N ALA A 277 -4.81 9.13 -7.44
CA ALA A 277 -4.30 9.00 -6.07
C ALA A 277 -5.37 9.30 -5.00
N SER A 278 -6.30 10.20 -5.29
CA SER A 278 -7.47 10.51 -4.47
C SER A 278 -8.38 9.29 -4.26
N GLU A 279 -8.65 8.52 -5.30
CA GLU A 279 -9.45 7.28 -5.25
C GLU A 279 -8.69 6.17 -4.49
N VAL A 280 -7.37 6.07 -4.70
CA VAL A 280 -6.50 5.11 -4.00
C VAL A 280 -6.57 5.30 -2.48
N LEU A 281 -6.55 6.54 -1.98
CA LEU A 281 -6.65 6.86 -0.54
C LEU A 281 -7.95 6.33 0.10
N HIS A 282 -9.00 6.16 -0.69
CA HIS A 282 -10.32 5.72 -0.22
C HIS A 282 -10.57 4.23 -0.47
N HIS A 283 -9.61 3.50 -1.04
CA HIS A 283 -9.73 2.06 -1.28
C HIS A 283 -9.87 1.26 0.03
N PRO A 284 -10.66 0.15 0.08
CA PRO A 284 -10.86 -0.67 1.27
C PRO A 284 -9.59 -1.22 1.95
N LEU A 285 -8.47 -1.24 1.22
CA LEU A 285 -7.15 -1.58 1.76
C LEU A 285 -6.77 -0.69 2.96
N PHE A 286 -7.22 0.57 2.96
CA PHE A 286 -6.92 1.54 4.02
C PHE A 286 -8.08 1.76 5.00
N TRP A 287 -9.16 0.98 4.91
CA TRP A 287 -10.28 1.13 5.83
C TRP A 287 -9.99 0.48 7.18
N VAL A 288 -10.17 1.24 8.25
CA VAL A 288 -10.17 0.70 9.61
C VAL A 288 -11.38 -0.20 9.85
N ALA A 289 -11.25 -1.16 10.79
CA ALA A 289 -12.28 -2.15 11.11
C ALA A 289 -13.68 -1.56 11.30
N LYS A 290 -13.77 -0.42 12.01
CA LYS A 290 -15.03 0.30 12.21
C LYS A 290 -15.69 0.73 10.89
N LYS A 291 -14.92 1.28 9.94
CA LYS A 291 -15.43 1.70 8.62
C LYS A 291 -15.88 0.48 7.80
N ARG A 292 -15.11 -0.61 7.83
CA ARG A 292 -15.46 -1.87 7.15
C ARG A 292 -16.79 -2.45 7.64
N LEU A 293 -16.98 -2.48 8.96
CA LEU A 293 -18.20 -3.01 9.57
C LEU A 293 -19.43 -2.11 9.34
N PHE A 294 -19.27 -0.79 9.33
CA PHE A 294 -20.36 0.12 8.96
C PHE A 294 -20.72 0.02 7.48
N PHE A 295 -19.73 -0.10 6.59
CA PHE A 295 -20.00 -0.36 5.17
C PHE A 295 -20.85 -1.63 5.00
N ILE A 296 -20.52 -2.70 5.74
CA ILE A 296 -21.33 -3.93 5.73
C ILE A 296 -22.76 -3.65 6.19
N SER A 297 -22.94 -2.90 7.29
CA SER A 297 -24.27 -2.56 7.80
C SER A 297 -25.09 -1.76 6.78
N ASP A 298 -24.51 -0.70 6.22
CA ASP A 298 -25.19 0.20 5.29
C ASP A 298 -25.54 -0.52 3.97
N PHE A 299 -24.67 -1.45 3.54
CA PHE A 299 -24.91 -2.27 2.37
C PHE A 299 -26.11 -3.22 2.55
N ILE A 300 -26.34 -3.78 3.74
CA ILE A 300 -27.50 -4.65 4.02
C ILE A 300 -28.81 -3.89 3.84
N ASP A 301 -28.84 -2.66 4.36
CA ASP A 301 -30.03 -1.81 4.28
C ASP A 301 -30.34 -1.50 2.81
N ARG A 302 -29.30 -1.16 2.02
CA ARG A 302 -29.46 -0.91 0.57
C ARG A 302 -29.86 -2.15 -0.25
N VAL A 303 -29.24 -3.31 0.00
CA VAL A 303 -29.58 -4.59 -0.66
C VAL A 303 -31.01 -5.03 -0.36
N SER A 304 -31.56 -4.61 0.78
CA SER A 304 -32.94 -4.92 1.13
C SER A 304 -33.95 -4.20 0.24
N GLU A 305 -33.56 -3.07 -0.36
CA GLU A 305 -34.38 -2.25 -1.25
C GLU A 305 -34.06 -2.50 -2.73
N ASP A 306 -32.84 -2.98 -3.05
CA ASP A 306 -32.36 -3.16 -4.42
C ASP A 306 -32.29 -4.63 -4.87
N SER A 307 -33.20 -5.01 -5.75
CA SER A 307 -33.22 -6.37 -6.32
C SER A 307 -31.97 -6.72 -7.15
N ILE A 308 -31.32 -5.74 -7.77
CA ILE A 308 -30.12 -5.95 -8.59
C ILE A 308 -28.96 -6.28 -7.66
N LEU A 309 -28.71 -5.44 -6.65
CA LEU A 309 -27.63 -5.69 -5.68
C LEU A 309 -27.81 -7.02 -4.96
N SER A 310 -29.04 -7.36 -4.58
CA SER A 310 -29.33 -8.66 -3.97
C SER A 310 -29.00 -9.84 -4.89
N LYS A 311 -29.27 -9.70 -6.20
CA LYS A 311 -28.97 -10.76 -7.17
C LYS A 311 -27.47 -10.89 -7.40
N GLU A 312 -26.77 -9.78 -7.58
CA GLU A 312 -25.32 -9.76 -7.80
C GLU A 312 -24.58 -10.31 -6.57
N LEU A 313 -24.97 -9.91 -5.36
CA LEU A 313 -24.40 -10.44 -4.12
C LEU A 313 -24.55 -11.96 -3.99
N GLU A 314 -25.75 -12.49 -4.23
CA GLU A 314 -25.99 -13.93 -4.12
C GLU A 314 -25.35 -14.72 -5.27
N SER A 315 -25.15 -14.10 -6.44
CA SER A 315 -24.40 -14.72 -7.54
C SER A 315 -22.93 -14.95 -7.19
N ALA A 316 -22.37 -14.13 -6.30
CA ALA A 316 -21.00 -14.23 -5.83
C ALA A 316 -20.80 -15.23 -4.67
N ALA A 317 -21.84 -15.98 -4.29
CA ALA A 317 -21.78 -16.89 -3.15
C ALA A 317 -20.68 -17.96 -3.27
N SER A 318 -20.38 -18.45 -4.47
CA SER A 318 -19.29 -19.42 -4.70
C SER A 318 -17.92 -18.86 -4.36
N ALA A 319 -17.67 -17.58 -4.66
CA ALA A 319 -16.41 -16.90 -4.37
C ALA A 319 -16.26 -16.56 -2.88
N ILE A 320 -17.36 -16.23 -2.19
CA ILE A 320 -17.34 -15.87 -0.76
C ILE A 320 -17.30 -17.12 0.13
N LEU A 321 -18.19 -18.08 -0.14
CA LEU A 321 -18.34 -19.26 0.72
C LEU A 321 -17.33 -20.35 0.36
N GLY A 322 -16.81 -20.33 -0.86
CA GLY A 322 -16.01 -21.40 -1.43
C GLY A 322 -16.88 -22.52 -1.99
N THR A 323 -16.23 -23.43 -2.72
CA THR A 323 -16.89 -24.60 -3.30
C THR A 323 -16.16 -25.87 -2.92
N GLU A 324 -16.90 -26.95 -2.74
CA GLU A 324 -16.35 -28.30 -2.59
C GLU A 324 -16.74 -29.15 -3.80
N ARG A 325 -15.78 -29.93 -4.32
CA ARG A 325 -16.03 -30.82 -5.46
C ARG A 325 -16.61 -32.13 -4.95
N ILE A 326 -17.86 -32.39 -5.31
CA ILE A 326 -18.54 -33.66 -5.02
C ILE A 326 -18.76 -34.38 -6.36
N ILE A 327 -18.00 -35.45 -6.57
CA ILE A 327 -18.00 -36.25 -7.80
C ILE A 327 -17.58 -35.40 -9.03
N ILE A 328 -18.55 -34.86 -9.76
CA ILE A 328 -18.36 -34.03 -10.97
C ILE A 328 -18.99 -32.63 -10.86
N ILE A 329 -19.60 -32.28 -9.72
CA ILE A 329 -20.26 -30.98 -9.52
C ILE A 329 -19.56 -30.22 -8.40
N ASN A 330 -19.38 -28.90 -8.59
CA ASN A 330 -18.94 -28.00 -7.54
C ASN A 330 -20.17 -27.53 -6.75
N VAL A 331 -20.19 -27.79 -5.45
CA VAL A 331 -21.26 -27.37 -4.54
C VAL A 331 -20.76 -26.20 -3.71
N VAL A 332 -21.54 -25.12 -3.67
CA VAL A 332 -21.23 -23.95 -2.82
C VAL A 332 -21.36 -24.35 -1.35
N LEU A 333 -20.33 -24.03 -0.57
CA LEU A 333 -20.31 -24.30 0.86
C LEU A 333 -21.34 -23.43 1.59
N LYS A 334 -21.79 -23.91 2.75
CA LYS A 334 -22.68 -23.14 3.63
C LYS A 334 -21.87 -22.37 4.66
N TRP A 335 -22.21 -21.11 4.94
CA TRP A 335 -21.41 -20.27 5.83
C TRP A 335 -21.35 -20.77 7.28
N ASN A 336 -22.34 -21.56 7.72
CA ASN A 336 -22.34 -22.19 9.05
C ASN A 336 -21.23 -23.23 9.25
N LYS A 337 -20.55 -23.66 8.18
CA LYS A 337 -19.36 -24.52 8.29
C LYS A 337 -18.12 -23.73 8.68
N LYS A 338 -18.13 -22.41 8.50
CA LYS A 338 -17.01 -21.52 8.80
C LYS A 338 -17.21 -20.73 10.10
N VAL A 339 -18.44 -20.38 10.46
CA VAL A 339 -18.76 -19.66 11.70
C VAL A 339 -18.91 -20.63 12.88
N ASP A 340 -18.42 -20.25 14.04
CA ASP A 340 -18.45 -21.05 15.27
C ASP A 340 -19.90 -21.38 15.68
N THR A 341 -20.14 -22.63 16.05
CA THR A 341 -21.49 -23.17 16.32
C THR A 341 -22.20 -22.47 17.48
N GLU A 342 -21.43 -22.03 18.46
CA GLU A 342 -21.86 -21.33 19.67
C GLU A 342 -22.47 -19.97 19.30
N ILE A 343 -21.83 -19.25 18.38
CA ILE A 343 -22.29 -17.96 17.84
C ILE A 343 -23.62 -18.15 17.13
N ILE A 344 -23.70 -19.13 16.22
CA ILE A 344 -24.92 -19.41 15.45
C ILE A 344 -26.08 -19.76 16.40
N ARG A 345 -25.84 -20.68 17.35
CA ARG A 345 -26.86 -21.12 18.30
C ARG A 345 -27.35 -19.96 19.17
N HIS A 346 -26.44 -19.16 19.71
CA HIS A 346 -26.81 -18.01 20.54
C HIS A 346 -27.65 -17.01 19.76
N ILE A 347 -27.18 -16.58 18.59
CA ILE A 347 -27.83 -15.52 17.82
C ILE A 347 -29.16 -15.98 17.25
N SER A 348 -29.25 -17.23 16.74
CA SER A 348 -30.52 -17.76 16.22
C SER A 348 -31.63 -17.75 17.28
N LEU A 349 -31.28 -18.10 18.53
CA LEU A 349 -32.21 -18.04 19.67
C LEU A 349 -32.55 -16.60 20.07
N SER A 350 -31.54 -15.74 20.21
CA SER A 350 -31.73 -14.36 20.69
C SER A 350 -32.44 -13.46 19.67
N ALA A 351 -32.14 -13.62 18.37
CA ALA A 351 -32.75 -12.87 17.29
C ALA A 351 -34.13 -13.43 16.86
N LYS A 352 -34.49 -14.64 17.31
CA LYS A 352 -35.69 -15.38 16.87
C LYS A 352 -35.80 -15.41 15.34
N ARG A 353 -34.67 -15.63 14.66
CA ARG A 353 -34.56 -15.63 13.19
C ARG A 353 -33.98 -16.96 12.73
N ASP A 354 -34.63 -17.55 11.72
CA ASP A 354 -34.11 -18.73 11.03
C ASP A 354 -33.19 -18.27 9.89
N TYR A 355 -31.91 -18.59 10.03
CA TYR A 355 -30.87 -18.23 9.07
C TYR A 355 -30.73 -19.28 7.97
N LYS A 356 -30.73 -18.84 6.71
CA LYS A 356 -30.42 -19.65 5.53
C LYS A 356 -28.91 -19.65 5.31
N PHE A 357 -28.26 -20.78 5.61
CA PHE A 357 -26.81 -20.89 5.55
C PHE A 357 -26.18 -20.84 4.14
N ASN A 358 -27.02 -20.82 3.09
CA ASN A 358 -26.61 -20.62 1.71
C ASN A 358 -26.83 -19.18 1.20
N SER A 359 -27.40 -18.29 2.02
CA SER A 359 -27.62 -16.89 1.65
C SER A 359 -26.53 -16.01 2.24
N ILE A 360 -25.89 -15.22 1.38
CA ILE A 360 -24.92 -14.20 1.78
C ILE A 360 -25.62 -13.10 2.57
N ARG A 361 -26.83 -12.71 2.15
CA ARG A 361 -27.61 -11.71 2.88
C ARG A 361 -27.84 -12.14 4.34
N ASP A 362 -28.13 -13.40 4.60
CA ASP A 362 -28.30 -13.90 5.98
C ASP A 362 -27.00 -13.94 6.78
N LEU A 363 -25.85 -14.21 6.14
CA LEU A 363 -24.54 -14.04 6.76
C LEU A 363 -24.32 -12.57 7.18
N LEU A 364 -24.64 -11.62 6.30
CA LEU A 364 -24.49 -10.20 6.61
C LEU A 364 -25.40 -9.77 7.78
N HIS A 365 -26.63 -10.26 7.85
CA HIS A 365 -27.51 -10.01 9.01
C HIS A 365 -26.95 -10.57 10.33
N LEU A 366 -26.25 -11.71 10.28
CA LEU A 366 -25.57 -12.25 11.46
C LEU A 366 -24.47 -11.27 11.94
N ILE A 367 -23.63 -10.79 11.01
CA ILE A 367 -22.57 -9.81 11.30
C ILE A 367 -23.17 -8.53 11.89
N GLN A 368 -24.22 -7.99 11.27
CA GLN A 368 -24.90 -6.78 11.71
C GLN A 368 -25.54 -6.96 13.10
N TYR A 369 -26.11 -8.14 13.38
CA TYR A 369 -26.66 -8.43 14.71
C TYR A 369 -25.55 -8.41 15.78
N ILE A 370 -24.42 -9.07 15.53
CA ILE A 370 -23.27 -9.08 16.45
C ILE A 370 -22.79 -7.66 16.70
N LEU A 371 -22.64 -6.85 15.64
CA LEU A 371 -22.20 -5.46 15.75
C LEU A 371 -23.16 -4.61 16.61
N LYS A 372 -24.47 -4.68 16.33
CA LYS A 372 -25.51 -3.89 17.02
C LYS A 372 -25.67 -4.29 18.50
N HIS A 373 -25.47 -5.57 18.82
CA HIS A 373 -25.73 -6.11 20.15
C HIS A 373 -24.45 -6.51 20.91
N TYR A 374 -23.27 -6.08 20.45
CA TYR A 374 -21.99 -6.52 20.98
C TYR A 374 -21.90 -6.36 22.51
N VAL A 375 -22.37 -5.23 23.04
CA VAL A 375 -22.34 -4.94 24.49
C VAL A 375 -23.13 -5.99 25.28
N GLN A 376 -24.27 -6.46 24.76
CA GLN A 376 -25.15 -7.44 25.40
C GLN A 376 -24.70 -8.90 25.18
N LEU A 377 -23.70 -9.14 24.32
CA LEU A 377 -23.25 -10.51 24.06
C LEU A 377 -22.62 -11.15 25.32
N PRO A 378 -22.87 -12.45 25.53
CA PRO A 378 -22.20 -13.25 26.55
C PRO A 378 -20.67 -13.21 26.43
N LYS A 379 -19.97 -13.47 27.55
CA LYS A 379 -18.49 -13.41 27.61
C LYS A 379 -17.83 -14.45 26.71
N ASP A 380 -18.37 -15.67 26.66
CA ASP A 380 -17.93 -16.75 25.79
C ASP A 380 -18.00 -16.36 24.31
N ILE A 381 -19.09 -15.70 23.89
CA ILE A 381 -19.21 -15.20 22.51
C ILE A 381 -18.20 -14.09 22.23
N LYS A 382 -18.02 -13.14 23.15
CA LYS A 382 -17.00 -12.07 23.03
C LYS A 382 -15.58 -12.61 22.94
N ILE A 383 -15.28 -13.71 23.63
CA ILE A 383 -13.97 -14.39 23.52
C ILE A 383 -13.78 -14.96 22.11
N LEU A 384 -14.82 -15.52 21.50
CA LEU A 384 -14.73 -16.08 20.15
C LEU A 384 -14.55 -15.01 19.08
N VAL A 385 -15.34 -13.92 19.14
CA VAL A 385 -15.29 -12.85 18.12
C VAL A 385 -14.19 -11.82 18.37
N GLY A 386 -13.65 -11.73 19.58
CA GLY A 386 -12.66 -10.71 19.94
C GLY A 386 -13.27 -9.32 20.23
N PRO A 387 -12.44 -8.29 20.46
CA PRO A 387 -12.88 -6.94 20.82
C PRO A 387 -13.77 -6.30 19.74
N LEU A 388 -14.60 -5.33 20.17
CA LEU A 388 -15.51 -4.61 19.28
C LEU A 388 -14.71 -3.91 18.17
N TYR A 389 -15.20 -4.03 16.94
CA TYR A 389 -14.56 -3.60 15.70
C TYR A 389 -13.37 -4.48 15.29
N GLU A 390 -12.19 -4.33 15.89
CA GLU A 390 -10.96 -4.98 15.39
C GLU A 390 -11.04 -6.50 15.43
N GLY A 391 -11.48 -7.08 16.55
CA GLY A 391 -11.64 -8.52 16.67
C GLY A 391 -12.73 -9.05 15.74
N LEU A 392 -13.86 -8.35 15.71
CA LEU A 392 -15.01 -8.73 14.90
C LEU A 392 -14.69 -8.73 13.39
N ASP A 393 -14.06 -7.67 12.91
CA ASP A 393 -13.63 -7.53 11.51
C ASP A 393 -12.61 -8.61 11.14
N ASP A 394 -11.61 -8.85 12.00
CA ASP A 394 -10.58 -9.87 11.79
C ASP A 394 -11.18 -11.29 11.80
N TYR A 395 -12.09 -11.59 12.72
CA TYR A 395 -12.81 -12.88 12.79
C TYR A 395 -13.54 -13.20 11.47
N PHE A 396 -14.28 -12.23 10.92
CA PHE A 396 -15.02 -12.44 9.67
C PHE A 396 -14.13 -12.38 8.44
N THR A 397 -13.11 -11.51 8.40
CA THR A 397 -12.14 -11.43 7.30
C THR A 397 -11.36 -12.73 7.18
N ARG A 398 -10.94 -13.37 8.29
CA ARG A 398 -10.27 -14.68 8.24
C ARG A 398 -11.15 -15.81 7.70
N LYS A 399 -12.45 -15.79 7.97
CA LYS A 399 -13.39 -16.83 7.52
C LYS A 399 -13.93 -16.59 6.10
N PHE A 400 -14.08 -15.32 5.72
CA PHE A 400 -14.66 -14.88 4.45
C PHE A 400 -13.80 -13.77 3.82
N PRO A 401 -12.57 -14.07 3.38
CA PRO A 401 -11.59 -13.06 2.96
C PRO A 401 -12.07 -12.20 1.79
N THR A 402 -12.88 -12.76 0.90
CA THR A 402 -13.39 -12.07 -0.30
C THR A 402 -14.68 -11.30 -0.06
N LEU A 403 -15.30 -11.40 1.13
CA LEU A 403 -16.63 -10.83 1.41
C LEU A 403 -16.67 -9.33 1.18
N LEU A 404 -15.76 -8.58 1.82
CA LEU A 404 -15.75 -7.12 1.73
C LEU A 404 -15.52 -6.65 0.29
N MET A 405 -14.50 -7.20 -0.38
CA MET A 405 -14.17 -6.78 -1.74
C MET A 405 -15.25 -7.13 -2.74
N THR A 406 -15.93 -8.27 -2.56
CA THR A 406 -17.10 -8.61 -3.40
C THR A 406 -18.19 -7.56 -3.25
N MET A 407 -18.52 -7.17 -2.01
CA MET A 407 -19.51 -6.12 -1.75
C MET A 407 -19.06 -4.78 -2.35
N TYR A 408 -17.80 -4.39 -2.14
CA TYR A 408 -17.22 -3.16 -2.68
C TYR A 408 -17.35 -3.09 -4.21
N VAL A 409 -16.98 -4.15 -4.92
CA VAL A 409 -17.06 -4.22 -6.40
C VAL A 409 -18.51 -4.17 -6.89
N VAL A 410 -19.43 -4.86 -6.21
CA VAL A 410 -20.87 -4.79 -6.52
C VAL A 410 -21.38 -3.35 -6.39
N VAL A 411 -20.97 -2.63 -5.34
CA VAL A 411 -21.33 -1.22 -5.16
C VAL A 411 -20.71 -0.34 -6.24
N CYS A 412 -19.40 -0.44 -6.52
CA CYS A 412 -18.75 0.33 -7.60
C CYS A 412 -19.44 0.15 -8.96
N THR A 413 -19.91 -1.06 -9.25
CA THR A 413 -20.48 -1.39 -10.56
C THR A 413 -21.93 -0.92 -10.70
N HIS A 414 -22.71 -0.96 -9.61
CA HIS A 414 -24.18 -0.82 -9.67
C HIS A 414 -24.73 0.35 -8.86
N CYS A 415 -23.94 1.00 -8.01
CA CYS A 415 -24.35 2.15 -7.20
C CYS A 415 -23.52 3.37 -7.59
N LYS A 416 -24.15 4.35 -8.24
CA LYS A 416 -23.50 5.62 -8.60
C LYS A 416 -23.77 6.74 -7.58
N GLU A 417 -24.79 6.61 -6.73
CA GLU A 417 -25.25 7.65 -5.81
C GLU A 417 -25.87 7.03 -4.53
N GLY A 418 -25.86 7.76 -3.40
CA GLY A 418 -26.58 7.42 -2.15
C GLY A 418 -25.67 7.24 -0.93
N LEU A 419 -26.21 6.73 0.20
CA LEU A 419 -25.47 6.54 1.47
C LEU A 419 -24.13 5.81 1.30
N LEU A 420 -24.05 4.88 0.33
CA LEU A 420 -22.84 4.14 0.06
C LEU A 420 -21.76 4.96 -0.66
N SER A 421 -22.09 6.06 -1.36
CA SER A 421 -21.09 6.86 -2.09
C SER A 421 -20.08 7.56 -1.16
N GLU A 422 -20.45 7.82 0.10
CA GLU A 422 -19.56 8.37 1.14
C GLU A 422 -18.33 7.48 1.41
N TYR A 423 -18.39 6.20 1.04
CA TYR A 423 -17.27 5.28 1.15
C TYR A 423 -16.27 5.40 -0.01
N PHE A 424 -16.68 5.99 -1.14
CA PHE A 424 -15.94 6.02 -2.41
C PHE A 424 -15.47 7.43 -2.79
N GLU A 425 -16.14 8.50 -2.34
CA GLU A 425 -15.77 9.88 -2.66
C GLU A 425 -15.76 10.82 -1.44
N ARG A 426 -14.96 11.88 -1.61
CA ARG A 426 -14.79 13.10 -0.80
C ARG A 426 -15.99 13.46 0.09
N ASN A 427 -15.73 13.60 1.39
CA ASN A 427 -16.24 14.80 2.06
C ASN A 427 -15.42 15.98 1.51
N LEU A 428 -16.02 16.78 0.62
CA LEU A 428 -15.50 18.09 0.24
C LEU A 428 -15.56 19.06 1.43
#